data_AF-A0A497LWN3-F1
#
_entry.id   AF-A0A497LWN3-F1
#
_cell.length_a   1.000
_cell.length_b   1.000
_cell.length_c   1.000
_cell.angle_alpha   90.00
_cell.angle_beta   90.00
_cell.angle_gamma   90.00
#
_symmetry.space_group_name_H-M   'P 1'
#
loop_
_entity.id
_entity.type
_entity.pdbx_description
1 polymer ?
#
loop_
_entity_poly.entity_id
_entity_poly.type
_entity_poly.pdbx_seq_one_letter_code
_entity_poly.pdbx_strand_id
1 'polypeptide(L)'
;MSWAAQVSSSVRPAIVAHHDLDGIARSAIALLSEQFRSAEVHIVYSRKHPATNPIALAHYLKLIPSSVNPVLFIDIAIDVKNPQLYINALAEFSKVHQVIWTEHHETDLTYLYRLAQVLSMSGTHSVALWAGPSAYDYSIALAMWLGLDPNDTNVRELAILTAIGDRDPKILTILNRDQLMYYYELGNGLDVIIREISSQSDPASYDALARTLAINRDTVFSEARQKADQIPTITNYDFQRPVVIAQELLHQGWGPKSLERLALRVDVPYAIGVSLDPRTNRYIVRAITLWTKLNQYTPIGLLLSKKLHDMGYTFYGPPAAIVIRCDTNTFDEALNIAYELANTISSEMYVPKTVTLINERNVAQALQSDFNTILSKLTEILETQKKMYQEYLTLKKRQVELLEQATDSSAHRYD
;
A
#
# COMPACT_ATOMS: atom_id res chain seq x y z
N MET A 1 -15.30 30.60 20.15
CA MET A 1 -15.46 30.09 21.52
C MET A 1 -14.19 29.29 21.85
N SER A 2 -13.39 29.77 22.80
CA SER A 2 -12.15 29.13 23.24
C SER A 2 -12.49 27.98 24.20
N TRP A 3 -12.17 26.75 23.82
CA TRP A 3 -12.37 25.52 24.61
C TRP A 3 -11.09 25.11 25.35
N ALA A 4 -10.24 26.05 25.75
CA ALA A 4 -9.06 25.73 26.54
C ALA A 4 -9.50 25.11 27.88
N ALA A 5 -9.32 23.79 28.02
CA ALA A 5 -9.65 23.07 29.24
C ALA A 5 -8.83 23.67 30.39
N GLN A 6 -9.51 24.23 31.39
CA GLN A 6 -8.86 24.73 32.61
C GLN A 6 -8.34 23.54 33.43
N VAL A 7 -7.07 23.22 33.26
CA VAL A 7 -6.39 22.22 34.08
C VAL A 7 -6.01 22.85 35.42
N SER A 8 -6.54 22.30 36.52
CA SER A 8 -6.19 22.72 37.89
C SER A 8 -4.76 22.31 38.25
N SER A 9 -4.01 23.21 38.91
CA SER A 9 -2.55 23.14 39.13
C SER A 9 -2.03 22.00 40.02
N SER A 10 -2.89 21.12 40.53
CA SER A 10 -2.49 19.96 41.36
C SER A 10 -2.57 18.61 40.63
N VAL A 11 -3.05 18.58 39.38
CA VAL A 11 -3.33 17.35 38.63
C VAL A 11 -2.55 17.39 37.32
N ARG A 12 -1.81 16.32 37.00
CA ARG A 12 -0.98 16.27 35.79
C ARG A 12 -1.78 15.67 34.64
N PRO A 13 -1.69 16.19 33.41
CA PRO A 13 -2.31 15.54 32.26
C PRO A 13 -1.62 14.20 31.98
N ALA A 14 -2.29 13.32 31.23
CA ALA A 14 -1.70 12.08 30.73
C ALA A 14 -2.05 11.87 29.26
N ILE A 15 -1.15 11.20 28.53
CA ILE A 15 -1.34 10.76 27.15
C ILE A 15 -1.27 9.23 27.15
N VAL A 16 -2.28 8.57 26.60
CA VAL A 16 -2.29 7.12 26.37
C VAL A 16 -2.41 6.91 24.87
N ALA A 17 -1.41 6.28 24.25
CA ALA A 17 -1.41 6.14 22.79
C ALA A 17 -1.00 4.75 22.33
N HIS A 18 -1.34 4.46 21.07
CA HIS A 18 -0.85 3.27 20.39
C HIS A 18 0.67 3.32 20.18
N HIS A 19 1.26 2.14 20.04
CA HIS A 19 2.68 1.91 20.24
C HIS A 19 3.50 1.85 18.95
N ASP A 20 2.89 2.17 17.82
CA ASP A 20 3.55 2.31 16.53
C ASP A 20 3.92 3.77 16.26
N LEU A 21 4.51 4.01 15.08
CA LEU A 21 4.97 5.33 14.67
C LEU A 21 3.85 6.37 14.73
N ASP A 22 2.63 5.98 14.41
CA ASP A 22 1.50 6.90 14.34
C ASP A 22 1.14 7.45 15.74
N GLY A 23 0.82 6.55 16.69
CA GLY A 23 0.55 6.93 18.08
C GLY A 23 1.71 7.67 18.76
N ILE A 24 2.97 7.29 18.46
CA ILE A 24 4.16 7.95 19.01
C ILE A 24 4.32 9.38 18.47
N ALA A 25 4.18 9.59 17.16
CA ALA A 25 4.34 10.90 16.55
C ALA A 25 3.19 11.85 16.94
N ARG A 26 1.96 11.36 17.07
CA ARG A 26 0.84 12.17 17.59
C ARG A 26 1.00 12.51 19.08
N SER A 27 1.57 11.61 19.87
CA SER A 27 1.93 11.92 21.26
C SER A 27 3.00 13.02 21.31
N ALA A 28 3.97 13.02 20.39
CA ALA A 28 4.94 14.09 20.26
C ALA A 28 4.28 15.43 19.89
N ILE A 29 3.29 15.44 18.97
CA ILE A 29 2.48 16.63 18.69
C ILE A 29 1.78 17.13 19.96
N ALA A 30 1.16 16.23 20.71
CA ALA A 30 0.47 16.61 21.94
C ALA A 30 1.41 17.26 22.97
N LEU A 31 2.62 16.74 23.12
CA LEU A 31 3.66 17.27 24.01
C LEU A 31 4.18 18.66 23.62
N LEU A 32 3.95 19.13 22.38
CA LEU A 32 4.27 20.50 21.98
C LEU A 32 3.30 21.51 22.62
N SER A 33 2.05 21.09 22.88
CA SER A 33 1.01 21.95 23.46
C SER A 33 1.33 22.33 24.91
N GLU A 34 0.99 23.56 25.31
CA GLU A 34 1.16 24.00 26.69
C GLU A 34 0.39 23.11 27.67
N GLN A 35 -0.81 22.67 27.26
CA GLN A 35 -1.68 21.84 28.08
C GLN A 35 -1.09 20.45 28.38
N PHE A 36 -0.39 19.81 27.43
CA PHE A 36 0.12 18.44 27.59
C PHE A 36 1.64 18.34 27.69
N ARG A 37 2.38 19.46 27.67
CA ARG A 37 3.86 19.46 27.75
C ARG A 37 4.41 18.65 28.93
N SER A 38 3.75 18.73 30.09
CA SER A 38 4.13 18.00 31.31
C SER A 38 3.36 16.69 31.51
N ALA A 39 2.67 16.20 30.48
CA ALA A 39 1.83 15.02 30.60
C ALA A 39 2.66 13.77 30.92
N GLU A 40 2.09 12.86 31.71
CA GLU A 40 2.61 11.51 31.83
C GLU A 40 2.30 10.74 30.53
N VAL A 41 3.30 10.11 29.93
CA VAL A 41 3.16 9.47 28.61
C VAL A 41 3.12 7.95 28.78
N HIS A 42 2.00 7.37 28.40
CA HIS A 42 1.67 5.97 28.51
C HIS A 42 1.57 5.34 27.12
N ILE A 43 2.72 5.11 26.51
CA ILE A 43 2.83 4.36 25.25
C ILE A 43 3.57 3.07 25.58
N VAL A 44 2.82 1.98 25.75
CA VAL A 44 3.34 0.75 26.36
C VAL A 44 3.02 -0.45 25.49
N TYR A 45 4.08 -1.08 24.97
CA TYR A 45 3.98 -2.34 24.25
C TYR A 45 4.42 -3.51 25.13
N SER A 46 3.70 -4.62 25.06
CA SER A 46 4.15 -5.87 25.65
C SER A 46 3.87 -7.04 24.72
N ARG A 47 4.85 -7.95 24.63
CA ARG A 47 4.74 -9.17 23.82
C ARG A 47 3.73 -10.15 24.42
N LYS A 48 3.52 -10.10 25.73
CA LYS A 48 2.61 -10.97 26.49
C LYS A 48 1.23 -10.33 26.67
N HIS A 49 1.18 -9.03 26.93
CA HIS A 49 -0.05 -8.30 27.26
C HIS A 49 -0.01 -6.89 26.67
N PRO A 50 -0.19 -6.71 25.35
CA PRO A 50 0.05 -5.42 24.71
C PRO A 50 -0.88 -4.36 25.29
N ALA A 51 -0.35 -3.51 26.17
CA ALA A 51 -1.14 -2.82 27.18
C ALA A 51 -1.98 -1.67 26.61
N THR A 52 -1.51 -1.03 25.53
CA THR A 52 -2.25 -0.01 24.78
C THR A 52 -2.91 -0.55 23.51
N ASN A 53 -3.15 -1.87 23.41
CA ASN A 53 -4.00 -2.43 22.36
C ASN A 53 -5.49 -2.40 22.75
N PRO A 54 -6.41 -2.37 21.76
CA PRO A 54 -7.85 -2.33 22.01
C PRO A 54 -8.35 -3.40 23.00
N ILE A 55 -7.83 -4.63 22.87
CA ILE A 55 -8.23 -5.80 23.68
C ILE A 55 -7.80 -5.66 25.15
N ALA A 56 -6.66 -5.01 25.41
CA ALA A 56 -6.06 -4.93 26.75
C ALA A 56 -6.31 -3.61 27.47
N LEU A 57 -6.82 -2.58 26.75
CA LEU A 57 -7.01 -1.24 27.27
C LEU A 57 -7.79 -1.26 28.60
N ALA A 58 -8.89 -2.03 28.67
CA ALA A 58 -9.71 -2.13 29.87
C ALA A 58 -8.95 -2.55 31.14
N HIS A 59 -7.90 -3.37 30.99
CA HIS A 59 -7.03 -3.75 32.10
C HIS A 59 -6.01 -2.66 32.41
N TYR A 60 -5.45 -2.05 31.37
CA TYR A 60 -4.45 -1.00 31.49
C TYR A 60 -4.99 0.27 32.15
N LEU A 61 -6.24 0.65 31.89
CA LEU A 61 -6.90 1.81 32.50
C LEU A 61 -6.88 1.78 34.04
N LYS A 62 -6.83 0.59 34.65
CA LYS A 62 -6.76 0.42 36.11
C LYS A 62 -5.41 0.81 36.71
N LEU A 63 -4.37 0.92 35.87
CA LEU A 63 -3.01 1.28 36.28
C LEU A 63 -2.79 2.80 36.25
N ILE A 64 -3.68 3.55 35.60
CA ILE A 64 -3.57 5.00 35.48
C ILE A 64 -4.02 5.63 36.81
N PRO A 65 -3.16 6.40 37.50
CA PRO A 65 -3.50 6.98 38.80
C PRO A 65 -4.61 8.02 38.71
N SER A 66 -5.51 8.09 39.69
CA SER A 66 -6.55 9.13 39.76
C SER A 66 -6.00 10.57 39.87
N SER A 67 -4.70 10.73 40.12
CA SER A 67 -3.99 12.01 40.14
C SER A 67 -3.60 12.53 38.75
N VAL A 68 -3.94 11.81 37.67
CA VAL A 68 -3.80 12.33 36.30
C VAL A 68 -5.14 12.75 35.70
N ASN A 69 -5.19 13.96 35.13
CA ASN A 69 -6.38 14.57 34.53
C ASN A 69 -5.99 15.86 33.79
N PRO A 70 -6.44 16.09 32.54
CA PRO A 70 -7.15 15.18 31.65
C PRO A 70 -6.29 14.04 31.11
N VAL A 71 -6.94 13.01 30.57
CA VAL A 71 -6.30 11.86 29.90
C VAL A 71 -6.67 11.88 28.42
N LEU A 72 -5.67 12.06 27.56
CA LEU A 72 -5.79 12.07 26.10
C LEU A 72 -5.47 10.68 25.54
N PHE A 73 -6.46 10.03 24.92
CA PHE A 73 -6.29 8.77 24.20
C PHE A 73 -6.08 9.05 22.72
N ILE A 74 -5.02 8.50 22.15
CA ILE A 74 -4.61 8.74 20.76
C ILE A 74 -4.46 7.40 20.04
N ASP A 75 -5.22 7.22 18.97
CA ASP A 75 -4.98 6.15 17.99
C ASP A 75 -5.15 4.72 18.56
N ILE A 76 -6.05 4.56 19.54
CA ILE A 76 -6.39 3.25 20.10
C ILE A 76 -7.81 2.90 19.66
N ALA A 77 -7.90 2.19 18.53
CA ALA A 77 -9.17 1.77 17.94
C ALA A 77 -10.08 1.02 18.92
N ILE A 78 -11.39 1.01 18.66
CA ILE A 78 -12.33 0.22 19.44
C ILE A 78 -12.13 -1.27 19.12
N ASP A 79 -12.15 -2.13 20.15
CA ASP A 79 -12.08 -3.58 19.93
C ASP A 79 -13.35 -4.07 19.24
N VAL A 80 -13.31 -4.22 17.92
CA VAL A 80 -14.46 -4.71 17.12
C VAL A 80 -14.91 -6.12 17.50
N LYS A 81 -14.08 -6.93 18.17
CA LYS A 81 -14.48 -8.26 18.66
C LYS A 81 -15.29 -8.18 19.95
N ASN A 82 -15.03 -7.18 20.78
CA ASN A 82 -15.77 -6.94 22.02
C ASN A 82 -15.92 -5.44 22.33
N PRO A 83 -16.69 -4.70 21.50
CA PRO A 83 -16.76 -3.24 21.59
C PRO A 83 -17.41 -2.80 22.90
N GLN A 84 -18.28 -3.62 23.47
CA GLN A 84 -18.97 -3.35 24.73
C GLN A 84 -17.99 -3.24 25.91
N LEU A 85 -17.03 -4.17 26.00
CA LEU A 85 -16.05 -4.18 27.08
C LEU A 85 -15.18 -2.92 27.02
N TYR A 86 -14.74 -2.54 25.83
CA TYR A 86 -13.95 -1.32 25.59
C TYR A 86 -14.73 -0.06 26.02
N ILE A 87 -15.95 0.12 25.50
CA ILE A 87 -16.81 1.28 25.79
C ILE A 87 -17.14 1.37 27.28
N ASN A 88 -17.47 0.25 27.93
CA ASN A 88 -17.76 0.23 29.37
C ASN A 88 -16.54 0.57 30.21
N ALA A 89 -15.35 0.11 29.81
CA ALA A 89 -14.13 0.41 30.54
C ALA A 89 -13.80 1.90 30.46
N LEU A 90 -13.92 2.53 29.29
CA LEU A 90 -13.75 3.98 29.14
C LEU A 90 -14.85 4.76 29.89
N ALA A 91 -16.09 4.29 29.86
CA ALA A 91 -17.18 4.90 30.61
C ALA A 91 -16.89 4.89 32.13
N GLU A 92 -16.44 3.76 32.67
CA GLU A 92 -16.07 3.65 34.09
C GLU A 92 -14.88 4.56 34.42
N PHE A 93 -13.85 4.55 33.57
CA PHE A 93 -12.67 5.38 33.70
C PHE A 93 -13.02 6.88 33.67
N SER A 94 -13.96 7.27 32.82
CA SER A 94 -14.40 8.67 32.68
C SER A 94 -15.15 9.22 33.90
N LYS A 95 -15.58 8.36 34.84
CA LYS A 95 -16.22 8.84 36.09
C LYS A 95 -15.25 9.59 37.01
N VAL A 96 -13.94 9.33 36.87
CA VAL A 96 -12.90 9.95 37.70
C VAL A 96 -11.90 10.77 36.88
N HIS A 97 -11.83 10.54 35.57
CA HIS A 97 -10.96 11.27 34.65
C HIS A 97 -11.77 12.03 33.61
N GLN A 98 -11.32 13.23 33.22
CA GLN A 98 -11.73 13.83 31.95
C GLN A 98 -11.02 13.07 30.83
N VAL A 99 -11.79 12.33 30.04
CA VAL A 99 -11.31 11.55 28.89
C VAL A 99 -11.46 12.35 27.61
N ILE A 100 -10.36 12.49 26.88
CA ILE A 100 -10.37 13.02 25.52
C ILE A 100 -9.96 11.87 24.63
N TRP A 101 -10.92 11.24 23.95
CA TRP A 101 -10.66 10.13 23.05
C TRP A 101 -10.56 10.63 21.61
N THR A 102 -9.48 10.30 20.92
CA THR A 102 -9.16 10.80 19.57
C THR A 102 -8.71 9.67 18.65
N GLU A 103 -9.31 9.58 17.46
CA GLU A 103 -9.16 8.41 16.58
C GLU A 103 -9.47 8.71 15.10
N HIS A 104 -8.97 7.87 14.20
CA HIS A 104 -9.17 7.94 12.74
C HIS A 104 -9.65 6.61 12.10
N HIS A 105 -9.57 5.48 12.80
CA HIS A 105 -10.00 4.18 12.25
C HIS A 105 -11.47 4.18 11.78
N GLU A 106 -11.71 3.78 10.52
CA GLU A 106 -13.05 3.79 9.92
C GLU A 106 -14.01 2.82 10.64
N THR A 107 -13.48 1.73 11.19
CA THR A 107 -14.26 0.73 11.94
C THR A 107 -14.96 1.31 13.16
N ASP A 108 -14.44 2.42 13.71
CA ASP A 108 -14.95 3.01 14.94
C ASP A 108 -16.21 3.86 14.73
N LEU A 109 -16.49 4.27 13.49
CA LEU A 109 -17.66 5.05 13.13
C LEU A 109 -18.97 4.43 13.62
N THR A 110 -19.07 3.10 13.57
CA THR A 110 -20.27 2.36 14.00
C THR A 110 -20.51 2.48 15.51
N TYR A 111 -19.47 2.76 16.30
CA TYR A 111 -19.52 2.79 17.76
C TYR A 111 -19.42 4.20 18.34
N LEU A 112 -19.00 5.19 17.53
CA LEU A 112 -18.71 6.55 17.96
C LEU A 112 -19.86 7.22 18.71
N TYR A 113 -21.09 7.11 18.20
CA TYR A 113 -22.28 7.70 18.85
C TYR A 113 -22.45 7.18 20.28
N ARG A 114 -22.29 5.87 20.45
CA ARG A 114 -22.42 5.22 21.74
C ARG A 114 -21.31 5.61 22.69
N LEU A 115 -20.06 5.66 22.20
CA LEU A 115 -18.92 6.10 23.00
C LEU A 115 -19.11 7.55 23.46
N ALA A 116 -19.49 8.45 22.56
CA ALA A 116 -19.77 9.85 22.89
C ALA A 116 -20.90 9.98 23.92
N GLN A 117 -21.96 9.18 23.80
CA GLN A 117 -23.06 9.16 24.77
C GLN A 117 -22.55 8.79 26.17
N VAL A 118 -21.83 7.67 26.32
CA VAL A 118 -21.36 7.23 27.65
C VAL A 118 -20.34 8.19 28.26
N LEU A 119 -19.46 8.78 27.45
CA LEU A 119 -18.51 9.78 27.91
C LEU A 119 -19.20 11.08 28.34
N SER A 120 -20.22 11.54 27.62
CA SER A 120 -20.97 12.76 27.99
C SER A 120 -21.74 12.61 29.31
N MET A 121 -22.15 11.39 29.66
CA MET A 121 -22.88 11.09 30.90
C MET A 121 -21.98 10.96 32.15
N SER A 122 -20.66 11.03 31.98
CA SER A 122 -19.69 10.80 33.06
C SER A 122 -19.54 11.95 34.06
N GLY A 123 -20.02 13.15 33.72
CA GLY A 123 -19.90 14.35 34.56
C GLY A 123 -18.53 15.04 34.52
N THR A 124 -17.54 14.51 33.78
CA THR A 124 -16.16 15.04 33.73
C THR A 124 -15.84 15.84 32.45
N HIS A 125 -16.84 16.26 31.67
CA HIS A 125 -16.65 16.90 30.36
C HIS A 125 -15.79 16.05 29.40
N SER A 126 -15.95 14.73 29.44
CA SER A 126 -15.28 13.81 28.53
C SER A 126 -15.84 13.89 27.11
N VAL A 127 -14.99 13.68 26.11
CA VAL A 127 -15.32 13.81 24.68
C VAL A 127 -14.71 12.68 23.85
N ALA A 128 -15.41 12.27 22.79
CA ALA A 128 -14.89 11.42 21.73
C ALA A 128 -14.85 12.21 20.41
N LEU A 129 -13.70 12.22 19.75
CA LEU A 129 -13.43 12.93 18.52
C LEU A 129 -12.92 11.92 17.48
N TRP A 130 -13.58 11.87 16.33
CA TRP A 130 -13.13 11.10 15.17
C TRP A 130 -12.78 12.05 14.03
N ALA A 131 -11.60 11.90 13.45
CA ALA A 131 -11.01 12.91 12.57
C ALA A 131 -10.84 12.45 11.11
N GLY A 132 -11.73 11.59 10.60
CA GLY A 132 -11.61 11.05 9.24
C GLY A 132 -10.59 9.91 9.17
N PRO A 133 -10.51 9.17 8.05
CA PRO A 133 -9.56 8.05 7.91
C PRO A 133 -8.11 8.48 7.65
N SER A 134 -7.87 9.74 7.25
CA SER A 134 -6.52 10.22 6.93
C SER A 134 -5.73 10.48 8.21
N ALA A 135 -4.66 9.71 8.39
CA ALA A 135 -3.73 9.91 9.49
C ALA A 135 -3.08 11.30 9.48
N TYR A 136 -2.82 11.88 8.30
CA TYR A 136 -2.32 13.26 8.19
C TYR A 136 -3.35 14.28 8.72
N ASP A 137 -4.59 14.21 8.24
CA ASP A 137 -5.64 15.16 8.62
C ASP A 137 -5.97 15.09 10.10
N TYR A 138 -5.99 13.87 10.65
CA TYR A 138 -6.18 13.66 12.06
C TYR A 138 -5.08 14.37 12.87
N SER A 139 -3.81 14.19 12.51
CA SER A 139 -2.69 14.85 13.19
C SER A 139 -2.79 16.37 13.15
N ILE A 140 -3.19 16.94 12.02
CA ILE A 140 -3.44 18.39 11.88
C ILE A 140 -4.63 18.85 12.72
N ALA A 141 -5.74 18.10 12.70
CA ALA A 141 -6.93 18.41 13.49
C ALA A 141 -6.64 18.34 15.00
N LEU A 142 -5.87 17.34 15.44
CA LEU A 142 -5.40 17.21 16.82
C LEU A 142 -4.55 18.41 17.22
N ALA A 143 -3.58 18.82 16.39
CA ALA A 143 -2.74 19.98 16.66
C ALA A 143 -3.58 21.26 16.81
N MET A 144 -4.51 21.50 15.89
CA MET A 144 -5.42 22.65 15.96
C MET A 144 -6.30 22.62 17.21
N TRP A 145 -6.82 21.44 17.57
CA TRP A 145 -7.64 21.26 18.78
C TRP A 145 -6.85 21.58 20.06
N LEU A 146 -5.56 21.22 20.09
CA LEU A 146 -4.63 21.53 21.17
C LEU A 146 -4.09 22.98 21.15
N GLY A 147 -4.57 23.82 20.22
CA GLY A 147 -4.17 25.23 20.11
C GLY A 147 -2.78 25.45 19.49
N LEU A 148 -2.24 24.47 18.78
CA LEU A 148 -1.00 24.60 18.01
C LEU A 148 -1.28 25.19 16.62
N ASP A 149 -0.30 25.86 16.04
CA ASP A 149 -0.37 26.29 14.64
C ASP A 149 -0.16 25.08 13.71
N PRO A 150 -1.15 24.71 12.88
CA PRO A 150 -1.00 23.60 11.93
C PRO A 150 0.06 23.86 10.85
N ASN A 151 0.53 25.11 10.69
CA ASN A 151 1.63 25.46 9.78
C ASN A 151 3.01 25.42 10.43
N ASP A 152 3.09 25.23 11.75
CA ASP A 152 4.36 25.05 12.45
C ASP A 152 5.12 23.86 11.84
N THR A 153 6.41 24.06 11.56
CA THR A 153 7.22 23.04 10.88
C THR A 153 7.27 21.75 11.69
N ASN A 154 7.36 21.82 13.02
CA ASN A 154 7.43 20.65 13.88
C ASN A 154 6.14 19.84 13.80
N VAL A 155 5.00 20.53 13.86
CA VAL A 155 3.67 19.91 13.73
C VAL A 155 3.53 19.23 12.36
N ARG A 156 3.88 19.93 11.29
CA ARG A 156 3.75 19.40 9.92
C ARG A 156 4.63 18.18 9.69
N GLU A 157 5.88 18.21 10.15
CA GLU A 157 6.80 17.07 9.98
C GLU A 157 6.35 15.85 10.76
N LEU A 158 5.86 16.03 11.99
CA LEU A 158 5.28 14.94 12.77
C LEU A 158 4.01 14.38 12.11
N ALA A 159 3.13 15.24 11.58
CA ALA A 159 1.94 14.82 10.84
C ALA A 159 2.28 14.09 9.52
N ILE A 160 3.40 14.42 8.88
CA ILE A 160 3.91 13.65 7.73
C ILE A 160 4.34 12.25 8.20
N LEU A 161 5.06 12.14 9.32
CA LEU A 161 5.50 10.84 9.84
C LEU A 161 4.33 9.94 10.25
N THR A 162 3.26 10.50 10.82
CA THR A 162 2.01 9.75 11.10
C THR A 162 1.44 9.16 9.81
N ALA A 163 1.38 9.96 8.75
CA ALA A 163 0.90 9.53 7.43
C ALA A 163 1.78 8.43 6.82
N ILE A 164 3.11 8.51 6.98
CA ILE A 164 4.04 7.46 6.52
C ILE A 164 3.87 6.17 7.32
N GLY A 165 3.74 6.26 8.65
CA GLY A 165 3.54 5.11 9.54
C GLY A 165 2.25 4.36 9.21
N ASP A 166 1.18 5.11 9.00
CA ASP A 166 -0.14 4.59 8.69
C ASP A 166 -0.37 4.30 7.20
N ARG A 167 0.59 4.65 6.34
CA ARG A 167 0.55 4.45 4.88
C ARG A 167 -0.60 5.22 4.20
N ASP A 168 -0.88 6.43 4.68
CA ASP A 168 -1.94 7.32 4.21
C ASP A 168 -1.63 7.90 2.81
N PRO A 169 -2.39 7.53 1.74
CA PRO A 169 -2.17 8.04 0.39
C PRO A 169 -2.38 9.56 0.24
N LYS A 170 -3.02 10.24 1.20
CA LYS A 170 -3.21 11.69 1.16
C LYS A 170 -1.89 12.44 1.03
N ILE A 171 -0.83 11.91 1.62
CA ILE A 171 0.50 12.53 1.63
C ILE A 171 1.07 12.76 0.23
N LEU A 172 0.62 11.98 -0.76
CA LEU A 172 1.02 12.11 -2.17
C LEU A 172 0.53 13.42 -2.81
N THR A 173 -0.49 14.04 -2.23
CA THR A 173 -1.01 15.35 -2.68
C THR A 173 -0.26 16.53 -2.04
N ILE A 174 0.54 16.25 -1.02
CA ILE A 174 1.22 17.25 -0.18
C ILE A 174 2.72 17.27 -0.49
N LEU A 175 3.33 16.11 -0.67
CA LEU A 175 4.77 15.96 -0.87
C LEU A 175 5.10 15.71 -2.34
N ASN A 176 6.22 16.29 -2.78
CA ASN A 176 6.87 15.82 -4.00
C ASN A 176 7.60 14.49 -3.75
N ARG A 177 8.11 13.88 -4.84
CA ARG A 177 8.78 12.57 -4.77
C ARG A 177 9.99 12.57 -3.84
N ASP A 178 10.83 13.60 -3.88
CA ASP A 178 12.06 13.64 -3.08
C ASP A 178 11.76 13.77 -1.58
N GLN A 179 10.78 14.61 -1.23
CA GLN A 179 10.27 14.72 0.14
C GLN A 179 9.64 13.41 0.61
N LEU A 180 8.83 12.77 -0.24
CA LEU A 180 8.24 11.47 0.08
C LEU A 180 9.32 10.45 0.39
N MET A 181 10.38 10.36 -0.43
CA MET A 181 11.48 9.42 -0.19
C MET A 181 12.25 9.74 1.10
N TYR A 182 12.47 11.02 1.39
CA TYR A 182 13.09 11.45 2.65
C TYR A 182 12.29 11.00 3.87
N TYR A 183 10.99 11.30 3.93
CA TYR A 183 10.15 10.89 5.07
C TYR A 183 9.90 9.38 5.10
N TYR A 184 9.91 8.71 3.94
CA TYR A 184 9.84 7.26 3.87
C TYR A 184 11.05 6.58 4.51
N GLU A 185 12.25 7.11 4.25
CA GLU A 185 13.49 6.68 4.90
C GLU A 185 13.42 6.89 6.42
N LEU A 186 12.97 8.06 6.87
CA LEU A 186 12.76 8.35 8.29
C LEU A 186 11.77 7.38 8.94
N GLY A 187 10.61 7.14 8.32
CA GLY A 187 9.61 6.22 8.85
C GLY A 187 10.14 4.79 9.01
N ASN A 188 10.91 4.31 8.03
CA ASN A 188 11.58 3.01 8.12
C ASN A 188 12.61 2.96 9.25
N GLY A 189 13.40 4.01 9.43
CA GLY A 189 14.33 4.14 10.55
C GLY A 189 13.65 4.15 11.91
N LEU A 190 12.53 4.86 12.03
CA LEU A 190 11.73 4.90 13.25
C LEU A 190 11.10 3.54 13.58
N ASP A 191 10.62 2.79 12.58
CA ASP A 191 10.17 1.42 12.77
C ASP A 191 11.26 0.51 13.36
N VAL A 192 12.53 0.72 12.95
CA VAL A 192 13.68 0.00 13.51
C VAL A 192 13.90 0.40 14.98
N ILE A 193 13.93 1.69 15.29
CA ILE A 193 14.09 2.20 16.66
C ILE A 193 12.99 1.66 17.59
N ILE A 194 11.72 1.74 17.15
CA ILE A 194 10.57 1.23 17.91
C ILE A 194 10.75 -0.26 18.23
N ARG A 195 11.17 -1.05 17.25
CA ARG A 195 11.39 -2.49 17.46
C ARG A 195 12.58 -2.79 18.36
N GLU A 196 13.67 -2.04 18.24
CA GLU A 196 14.82 -2.18 19.13
C GLU A 196 14.42 -1.93 20.60
N ILE A 197 13.68 -0.84 20.88
CA ILE A 197 13.13 -0.56 22.21
C ILE A 197 12.27 -1.74 22.70
N SER A 198 11.36 -2.25 21.84
CA SER A 198 10.49 -3.39 22.15
C SER A 198 11.23 -4.71 22.43
N SER A 199 12.44 -4.85 21.87
CA SER A 199 13.28 -6.04 22.01
C SER A 199 14.05 -6.04 23.34
N GLN A 200 14.41 -4.85 23.84
CA GLN A 200 15.22 -4.65 25.04
C GLN A 200 14.43 -4.81 26.35
N SER A 201 13.11 -4.58 26.33
CA SER A 201 12.26 -4.66 27.53
C SER A 201 10.85 -5.20 27.24
N ASP A 202 10.18 -5.73 28.27
CA ASP A 202 8.77 -6.17 28.22
C ASP A 202 8.14 -5.97 29.62
N PRO A 203 7.28 -4.96 29.83
CA PRO A 203 6.78 -4.03 28.82
C PRO A 203 7.82 -2.99 28.38
N ALA A 204 7.76 -2.60 27.11
CA ALA A 204 8.54 -1.52 26.53
C ALA A 204 7.76 -0.21 26.61
N SER A 205 8.44 0.88 27.00
CA SER A 205 7.88 2.23 27.07
C SER A 205 8.49 3.14 26.00
N TYR A 206 7.65 3.93 25.33
CA TYR A 206 8.07 4.88 24.30
C TYR A 206 7.98 6.35 24.75
N ASP A 207 7.83 6.62 26.05
CA ASP A 207 7.82 7.99 26.61
C ASP A 207 9.04 8.81 26.17
N ALA A 208 10.25 8.26 26.38
CA ALA A 208 11.49 8.93 26.03
C ALA A 208 11.58 9.26 24.52
N LEU A 209 11.10 8.35 23.67
CA LEU A 209 11.09 8.54 22.22
C LEU A 209 10.11 9.65 21.83
N ALA A 210 8.87 9.62 22.34
CA ALA A 210 7.85 10.64 22.06
C ALA A 210 8.31 12.03 22.54
N ARG A 211 8.90 12.14 23.73
CA ARG A 211 9.46 13.41 24.22
C ARG A 211 10.60 13.92 23.37
N THR A 212 11.55 13.04 23.00
CA THR A 212 12.69 13.45 22.18
C THR A 212 12.23 13.87 20.79
N LEU A 213 11.22 13.21 20.21
CA LEU A 213 10.57 13.65 18.97
C LEU A 213 9.93 15.04 19.11
N ALA A 214 9.33 15.36 20.27
CA ALA A 214 8.73 16.67 20.49
C ALA A 214 9.78 17.79 20.64
N ILE A 215 10.86 17.56 21.40
CA ILE A 215 11.79 18.64 21.82
C ILE A 215 13.13 18.64 21.08
N ASN A 216 13.55 17.52 20.49
CA ASN A 216 14.85 17.36 19.82
C ASN A 216 14.75 16.38 18.63
N ARG A 217 13.81 16.66 17.73
CA ARG A 217 13.49 15.77 16.60
C ARG A 217 14.67 15.52 15.68
N ASP A 218 15.54 16.52 15.47
CA ASP A 218 16.65 16.41 14.51
C ASP A 218 17.62 15.30 14.91
N THR A 219 17.81 15.09 16.21
CA THR A 219 18.60 13.97 16.74
C THR A 219 17.94 12.64 16.39
N VAL A 220 16.62 12.52 16.61
CA VAL A 220 15.86 11.31 16.27
C VAL A 220 15.86 11.06 14.76
N PHE A 221 15.72 12.11 13.94
CA PHE A 221 15.73 12.00 12.48
C PHE A 221 17.10 11.59 11.94
N SER A 222 18.17 12.10 12.56
CA SER A 222 19.53 11.66 12.24
C SER A 222 19.73 10.18 12.54
N GLU A 223 19.29 9.73 13.73
CA GLU A 223 19.37 8.31 14.12
C GLU A 223 18.52 7.41 13.21
N ALA A 224 17.29 7.83 12.91
CA ALA A 224 16.38 7.08 12.06
C ALA A 224 16.98 6.83 10.67
N ARG A 225 17.55 7.86 10.02
CA ARG A 225 18.22 7.68 8.71
C ARG A 225 19.35 6.67 8.76
N GLN A 226 20.19 6.71 9.80
CA GLN A 226 21.28 5.75 9.97
C GLN A 226 20.79 4.30 10.14
N LYS A 227 19.56 4.12 10.65
CA LYS A 227 18.96 2.81 10.91
C LYS A 227 18.04 2.32 9.78
N ALA A 228 17.63 3.17 8.84
CA ALA A 228 16.68 2.82 7.78
C ALA A 228 17.14 1.61 6.94
N ASP A 229 18.44 1.49 6.69
CA ASP A 229 19.02 0.37 5.94
C ASP A 229 19.13 -0.95 6.71
N GLN A 230 18.77 -0.97 8.00
CA GLN A 230 18.66 -2.22 8.76
C GLN A 230 17.43 -3.04 8.36
N ILE A 231 16.43 -2.44 7.68
CA ILE A 231 15.34 -3.19 7.07
C ILE A 231 15.91 -3.97 5.87
N PRO A 232 15.86 -5.31 5.86
CA PRO A 232 16.44 -6.10 4.78
C PRO A 232 15.88 -5.71 3.42
N THR A 233 16.78 -5.45 2.48
CA THR A 233 16.44 -5.12 1.10
C THR A 233 16.46 -6.38 0.28
N ILE A 234 15.37 -6.63 -0.45
CA ILE A 234 15.28 -7.81 -1.31
C ILE A 234 16.24 -7.63 -2.49
N THR A 235 17.12 -8.60 -2.72
CA THR A 235 18.10 -8.51 -3.81
C THR A 235 17.75 -9.40 -4.99
N ASN A 236 17.26 -10.61 -4.72
CA ASN A 236 16.81 -11.52 -5.77
C ASN A 236 15.29 -11.42 -5.99
N TYR A 237 14.88 -11.00 -7.17
CA TYR A 237 13.47 -10.86 -7.53
C TYR A 237 13.22 -11.04 -9.03
N ASP A 238 12.00 -11.45 -9.34
CA ASP A 238 11.48 -11.52 -10.70
C ASP A 238 10.46 -10.40 -10.94
N PHE A 239 10.36 -9.93 -12.19
CA PHE A 239 9.46 -8.85 -12.56
C PHE A 239 8.44 -9.31 -13.60
N GLN A 240 7.17 -9.33 -13.19
CA GLN A 240 6.02 -9.71 -14.01
C GLN A 240 4.98 -8.60 -13.96
N ARG A 241 5.14 -7.56 -14.77
CA ARG A 241 4.30 -6.34 -14.70
C ARG A 241 2.80 -6.70 -14.69
N PRO A 242 2.02 -6.23 -13.69
CA PRO A 242 2.30 -5.16 -12.73
C PRO A 242 2.83 -5.60 -11.35
N VAL A 243 3.40 -6.80 -11.25
CA VAL A 243 3.84 -7.45 -10.00
C VAL A 243 5.36 -7.62 -9.97
N VAL A 244 5.96 -7.50 -8.80
CA VAL A 244 7.32 -7.96 -8.51
C VAL A 244 7.27 -9.11 -7.51
N ILE A 245 8.09 -10.15 -7.72
CA ILE A 245 8.08 -11.39 -6.92
C ILE A 245 9.44 -11.54 -6.27
N ALA A 246 9.50 -11.57 -4.94
CA ALA A 246 10.73 -11.88 -4.21
C ALA A 246 11.08 -13.37 -4.38
N GLN A 247 12.29 -13.65 -4.87
CA GLN A 247 12.79 -15.02 -5.09
C GLN A 247 13.60 -15.57 -3.90
N GLU A 248 13.67 -14.80 -2.81
CA GLU A 248 14.36 -15.17 -1.58
C GLU A 248 13.38 -15.16 -0.39
N LEU A 249 13.74 -15.87 0.68
CA LEU A 249 12.91 -15.93 1.88
C LEU A 249 12.87 -14.56 2.57
N LEU A 250 11.66 -14.04 2.76
CA LEU A 250 11.44 -12.79 3.46
C LEU A 250 11.88 -12.89 4.92
N HIS A 251 12.60 -11.86 5.39
CA HIS A 251 13.05 -11.78 6.77
C HIS A 251 11.89 -11.84 7.77
N GLN A 252 12.05 -12.66 8.82
CA GLN A 252 11.07 -12.80 9.89
C GLN A 252 10.92 -11.46 10.64
N GLY A 253 9.75 -10.83 10.49
CA GLY A 253 9.45 -9.52 11.09
C GLY A 253 9.47 -8.35 10.11
N TRP A 254 10.28 -8.39 9.04
CA TRP A 254 10.38 -7.29 8.06
C TRP A 254 9.66 -7.55 6.74
N GLY A 255 9.17 -8.78 6.51
CA GLY A 255 8.56 -9.19 5.23
C GLY A 255 7.69 -8.15 4.52
N PRO A 256 6.61 -7.62 5.14
CA PRO A 256 5.78 -6.59 4.50
C PRO A 256 6.55 -5.31 4.11
N LYS A 257 7.46 -4.83 4.97
CA LYS A 257 8.28 -3.64 4.71
C LYS A 257 9.35 -3.90 3.65
N SER A 258 9.96 -5.08 3.63
CA SER A 258 10.88 -5.50 2.58
C SER A 258 10.18 -5.56 1.21
N LEU A 259 8.95 -6.07 1.15
CA LEU A 259 8.13 -6.04 -0.07
C LEU A 259 7.76 -4.61 -0.48
N GLU A 260 7.44 -3.73 0.49
CA GLU A 260 7.13 -2.31 0.24
C GLU A 260 8.34 -1.59 -0.37
N ARG A 261 9.54 -1.77 0.19
CA ARG A 261 10.80 -1.25 -0.37
C ARG A 261 11.04 -1.78 -1.78
N LEU A 262 10.80 -3.07 -2.02
CA LEU A 262 10.96 -3.68 -3.34
C LEU A 262 9.98 -3.09 -4.36
N ALA A 263 8.70 -3.00 -4.01
CA ALA A 263 7.66 -2.42 -4.87
C ALA A 263 7.96 -0.96 -5.20
N LEU A 264 8.40 -0.18 -4.21
CA LEU A 264 8.76 1.22 -4.37
C LEU A 264 10.01 1.39 -5.25
N ARG A 265 11.03 0.55 -5.07
CA ARG A 265 12.27 0.57 -5.87
C ARG A 265 12.02 0.23 -7.33
N VAL A 266 11.16 -0.76 -7.60
CA VAL A 266 10.81 -1.20 -8.96
C VAL A 266 9.67 -0.35 -9.56
N ASP A 267 9.04 0.52 -8.75
CA ASP A 267 7.90 1.36 -9.09
C ASP A 267 6.70 0.57 -9.67
N VAL A 268 6.28 -0.45 -8.91
CA VAL A 268 5.17 -1.34 -9.25
C VAL A 268 4.09 -1.33 -8.17
N PRO A 269 2.80 -1.51 -8.54
CA PRO A 269 1.71 -1.48 -7.57
C PRO A 269 1.66 -2.72 -6.68
N TYR A 270 2.19 -3.86 -7.09
CA TYR A 270 2.07 -5.12 -6.34
C TYR A 270 3.41 -5.78 -6.10
N ALA A 271 3.57 -6.35 -4.90
CA ALA A 271 4.71 -7.21 -4.58
C ALA A 271 4.26 -8.46 -3.82
N ILE A 272 4.85 -9.60 -4.18
CA ILE A 272 4.59 -10.91 -3.58
C ILE A 272 5.91 -11.52 -3.11
N GLY A 273 5.90 -12.20 -1.97
CA GLY A 273 7.05 -12.98 -1.51
C GLY A 273 6.66 -14.05 -0.51
N VAL A 274 7.61 -14.90 -0.17
CA VAL A 274 7.40 -16.05 0.72
C VAL A 274 8.06 -15.78 2.07
N SER A 275 7.37 -16.09 3.16
CA SER A 275 7.95 -16.06 4.52
C SER A 275 7.66 -17.36 5.26
N LEU A 276 8.48 -17.69 6.25
CA LEU A 276 8.22 -18.78 7.19
C LEU A 276 7.38 -18.26 8.35
N ASP A 277 6.23 -18.89 8.63
CA ASP A 277 5.46 -18.61 9.85
C ASP A 277 6.13 -19.30 11.05
N PRO A 278 6.69 -18.56 12.02
CA PRO A 278 7.40 -19.15 13.15
C PRO A 278 6.50 -19.97 14.09
N ARG A 279 5.17 -19.78 14.05
CA ARG A 279 4.23 -20.53 14.92
C ARG A 279 3.94 -21.92 14.41
N THR A 280 3.75 -22.04 13.10
CA THR A 280 3.37 -23.31 12.44
C THR A 280 4.56 -24.00 11.78
N ASN A 281 5.69 -23.29 11.63
CA ASN A 281 6.85 -23.71 10.86
C ASN A 281 6.49 -24.08 9.41
N ARG A 282 5.52 -23.35 8.82
CA ARG A 282 5.05 -23.52 7.44
C ARG A 282 5.37 -22.30 6.61
N TYR A 283 5.57 -22.49 5.32
CA TYR A 283 5.73 -21.37 4.39
C TYR A 283 4.37 -20.75 4.08
N ILE A 284 4.35 -19.42 4.06
CA ILE A 284 3.19 -18.59 3.77
C ILE A 284 3.56 -17.58 2.69
N VAL A 285 2.59 -17.25 1.84
CA VAL A 285 2.77 -16.22 0.82
C VAL A 285 2.24 -14.89 1.35
N ARG A 286 3.02 -13.82 1.18
CA ARG A 286 2.65 -12.45 1.52
C ARG A 286 2.51 -11.67 0.24
N ALA A 287 1.43 -10.90 0.13
CA ALA A 287 1.14 -10.11 -1.04
C ALA A 287 0.68 -8.72 -0.61
N ILE A 288 1.29 -7.67 -1.18
CA ILE A 288 0.97 -6.28 -0.85
C ILE A 288 0.58 -5.49 -2.09
N THR A 289 -0.23 -4.46 -1.89
CA THR A 289 -0.39 -3.31 -2.77
C THR A 289 0.47 -2.18 -2.20
N LEU A 290 1.34 -1.61 -3.01
CA LEU A 290 2.14 -0.45 -2.62
C LEU A 290 1.19 0.70 -2.29
N TRP A 291 1.26 1.19 -1.05
CA TRP A 291 0.30 2.16 -0.53
C TRP A 291 0.29 3.48 -1.31
N THR A 292 1.43 3.88 -1.88
CA THR A 292 1.54 5.06 -2.76
C THR A 292 0.80 4.91 -4.09
N LYS A 293 0.27 3.71 -4.38
CA LYS A 293 -0.47 3.36 -5.59
C LYS A 293 -1.94 3.00 -5.30
N LEU A 294 -2.40 3.02 -4.03
CA LEU A 294 -3.76 2.58 -3.66
C LEU A 294 -4.89 3.38 -4.31
N ASN A 295 -4.68 4.66 -4.63
CA ASN A 295 -5.68 5.47 -5.33
C ASN A 295 -5.82 5.13 -6.82
N GLN A 296 -4.89 4.33 -7.38
CA GLN A 296 -4.83 4.00 -8.80
C GLN A 296 -5.12 2.51 -9.06
N TYR A 297 -5.00 1.66 -8.04
CA TYR A 297 -5.03 0.22 -8.19
C TYR A 297 -5.88 -0.43 -7.11
N THR A 298 -6.64 -1.47 -7.50
CA THR A 298 -7.44 -2.27 -6.58
C THR A 298 -6.53 -2.96 -5.55
N PRO A 299 -6.87 -2.93 -4.24
CA PRO A 299 -6.16 -3.68 -3.22
C PRO A 299 -6.05 -5.17 -3.57
N ILE A 300 -4.84 -5.72 -3.43
CA ILE A 300 -4.47 -7.07 -3.86
C ILE A 300 -5.35 -8.17 -3.26
N GLY A 301 -5.81 -7.98 -2.02
CA GLY A 301 -6.74 -8.90 -1.36
C GLY A 301 -8.12 -8.92 -1.97
N LEU A 302 -8.62 -7.77 -2.45
CA LEU A 302 -9.89 -7.72 -3.16
C LEU A 302 -9.76 -8.35 -4.55
N LEU A 303 -8.65 -8.04 -5.24
CA LEU A 303 -8.31 -8.59 -6.56
C LEU A 303 -8.25 -10.12 -6.52
N LEU A 304 -7.51 -10.68 -5.56
CA LEU A 304 -7.30 -12.12 -5.46
C LEU A 304 -8.40 -12.89 -4.71
N SER A 305 -9.34 -12.20 -4.05
CA SER A 305 -10.31 -12.82 -3.12
C SER A 305 -11.04 -14.03 -3.70
N LYS A 306 -11.62 -13.87 -4.89
CA LYS A 306 -12.35 -14.95 -5.59
C LYS A 306 -11.42 -16.09 -5.98
N LYS A 307 -10.27 -15.78 -6.58
CA LYS A 307 -9.31 -16.79 -7.03
C LYS A 307 -8.77 -17.61 -5.85
N LEU A 308 -8.42 -16.96 -4.74
CA LEU A 308 -7.95 -17.63 -3.53
C LEU A 308 -8.99 -18.58 -2.96
N HIS A 309 -10.26 -18.17 -2.96
CA HIS A 309 -11.38 -19.04 -2.58
C HIS A 309 -11.52 -20.25 -3.52
N ASP A 310 -11.47 -20.02 -4.84
CA ASP A 310 -11.56 -21.09 -5.84
C ASP A 310 -10.38 -22.08 -5.76
N MET A 311 -9.21 -21.63 -5.32
CA MET A 311 -8.03 -22.45 -5.06
C MET A 311 -8.06 -23.16 -3.69
N GLY A 312 -9.06 -22.88 -2.84
CA GLY A 312 -9.16 -23.44 -1.50
C GLY A 312 -8.18 -22.87 -0.48
N TYR A 313 -7.55 -21.72 -0.77
CA TYR A 313 -6.65 -21.06 0.17
C TYR A 313 -7.40 -20.22 1.18
N THR A 314 -6.91 -20.25 2.43
CA THR A 314 -7.33 -19.30 3.45
C THR A 314 -6.35 -18.13 3.48
N PHE A 315 -6.88 -16.92 3.66
CA PHE A 315 -6.07 -15.71 3.75
C PHE A 315 -6.61 -14.78 4.83
N TYR A 316 -5.74 -13.91 5.34
CA TYR A 316 -6.07 -12.95 6.39
C TYR A 316 -5.20 -11.70 6.27
N GLY A 317 -5.53 -10.66 7.02
CA GLY A 317 -4.86 -9.36 6.97
C GLY A 317 -5.68 -8.30 6.22
N PRO A 318 -5.22 -7.05 6.21
CA PRO A 318 -5.90 -5.96 5.52
C PRO A 318 -5.94 -6.20 3.99
N PRO A 319 -6.93 -5.67 3.27
CA PRO A 319 -7.07 -5.89 1.83
C PRO A 319 -5.84 -5.46 1.00
N ALA A 320 -5.08 -4.47 1.46
CA ALA A 320 -3.86 -4.01 0.81
C ALA A 320 -2.61 -4.86 1.15
N ALA A 321 -2.65 -5.72 2.17
CA ALA A 321 -1.51 -6.54 2.58
C ALA A 321 -2.00 -7.86 3.18
N ILE A 322 -2.24 -8.84 2.32
CA ILE A 322 -2.75 -10.15 2.71
C ILE A 322 -1.63 -11.14 3.01
N VAL A 323 -1.94 -12.08 3.89
CA VAL A 323 -1.16 -13.29 4.14
C VAL A 323 -2.00 -14.49 3.73
N ILE A 324 -1.45 -15.33 2.86
CA ILE A 324 -2.09 -16.50 2.30
C ILE A 324 -1.46 -17.73 2.94
N ARG A 325 -2.30 -18.57 3.55
CA ARG A 325 -1.89 -19.84 4.12
C ARG A 325 -1.91 -20.90 3.04
N CYS A 326 -0.71 -21.31 2.66
CA CYS A 326 -0.50 -22.34 1.64
C CYS A 326 -0.26 -23.73 2.25
N ASP A 327 -0.02 -23.79 3.57
CA ASP A 327 0.30 -25.01 4.35
C ASP A 327 1.45 -25.87 3.77
N THR A 328 2.33 -25.26 2.97
CA THR A 328 3.45 -25.94 2.33
C THR A 328 4.62 -26.16 3.27
N ASN A 329 5.38 -27.23 3.00
CA ASN A 329 6.59 -27.58 3.76
C ASN A 329 7.88 -27.08 3.10
N THR A 330 7.81 -26.65 1.84
CA THR A 330 8.98 -26.21 1.08
C THR A 330 8.82 -24.78 0.59
N PHE A 331 9.96 -24.09 0.49
CA PHE A 331 10.02 -22.74 -0.06
C PHE A 331 9.59 -22.72 -1.52
N ASP A 332 10.04 -23.68 -2.33
CA ASP A 332 9.76 -23.74 -3.77
C ASP A 332 8.28 -23.93 -4.07
N GLU A 333 7.56 -24.75 -3.28
CA GLU A 333 6.09 -24.87 -3.40
C GLU A 333 5.39 -23.55 -3.13
N ALA A 334 5.78 -22.83 -2.06
CA ALA A 334 5.21 -21.53 -1.74
C ALA A 334 5.57 -20.48 -2.81
N LEU A 335 6.77 -20.55 -3.38
CA LEU A 335 7.21 -19.66 -4.45
C LEU A 335 6.42 -19.92 -5.74
N ASN A 336 6.14 -21.18 -6.08
CA ASN A 336 5.27 -21.53 -7.20
C ASN A 336 3.86 -20.95 -7.03
N ILE A 337 3.32 -20.96 -5.81
CA ILE A 337 2.04 -20.32 -5.51
C ILE A 337 2.15 -18.80 -5.70
N ALA A 338 3.23 -18.17 -5.23
CA ALA A 338 3.46 -16.75 -5.46
C ALA A 338 3.49 -16.40 -6.97
N TYR A 339 4.08 -17.25 -7.80
CA TYR A 339 4.06 -17.14 -9.25
C TYR A 339 2.66 -17.30 -9.85
N GLU A 340 1.87 -18.27 -9.39
CA GLU A 340 0.49 -18.45 -9.86
C GLU A 340 -0.39 -17.22 -9.55
N LEU A 341 -0.21 -16.64 -8.36
CA LEU A 341 -0.90 -15.42 -7.96
C LEU A 341 -0.46 -14.21 -8.80
N ALA A 342 0.84 -14.07 -9.06
CA ALA A 342 1.36 -13.01 -9.92
C ALA A 342 0.82 -13.11 -11.35
N ASN A 343 0.72 -14.33 -11.90
CA ASN A 343 0.09 -14.58 -13.19
C ASN A 343 -1.40 -14.21 -13.20
N THR A 344 -2.12 -14.52 -12.11
CA THR A 344 -3.53 -14.14 -11.94
C THR A 344 -3.67 -12.61 -11.99
N ILE A 345 -2.92 -11.89 -11.16
CA ILE A 345 -2.94 -10.41 -11.12
C ILE A 345 -2.60 -9.85 -12.50
N SER A 346 -1.56 -10.39 -13.14
CA SER A 346 -1.14 -9.93 -14.46
C SER A 346 -2.24 -10.14 -15.50
N SER A 347 -2.98 -11.25 -15.44
CA SER A 347 -4.09 -11.54 -16.36
C SER A 347 -5.31 -10.65 -16.14
N GLU A 348 -5.65 -10.32 -14.88
CA GLU A 348 -6.79 -9.46 -14.54
C GLU A 348 -6.50 -7.98 -14.81
N MET A 349 -5.25 -7.56 -14.63
CA MET A 349 -4.77 -6.21 -14.89
C MET A 349 -4.31 -6.01 -16.34
N TYR A 350 -4.30 -7.08 -17.14
CA TYR A 350 -3.96 -6.99 -18.55
C TYR A 350 -5.07 -6.24 -19.29
N VAL A 351 -4.94 -4.91 -19.35
CA VAL A 351 -5.51 -4.16 -20.46
C VAL A 351 -4.69 -4.56 -21.68
N PRO A 352 -5.29 -5.19 -22.71
CA PRO A 352 -4.56 -5.49 -23.93
C PRO A 352 -3.88 -4.21 -24.42
N LYS A 353 -2.55 -4.24 -24.55
CA LYS A 353 -1.77 -3.17 -25.20
C LYS A 353 -2.17 -2.93 -26.67
N THR A 354 -3.17 -3.64 -27.18
CA THR A 354 -3.81 -3.42 -28.49
C THR A 354 -4.68 -2.16 -28.56
N VAL A 355 -4.88 -1.40 -27.47
CA VAL A 355 -5.60 -0.11 -27.51
C VAL A 355 -4.74 1.08 -27.06
N THR A 356 -3.40 0.94 -27.09
CA THR A 356 -2.52 2.12 -27.11
C THR A 356 -2.29 2.52 -28.56
N LEU A 357 -3.27 3.23 -29.14
CA LEU A 357 -3.19 4.02 -30.37
C LEU A 357 -2.10 3.55 -31.35
N ILE A 358 -2.36 2.44 -32.05
CA ILE A 358 -1.91 2.35 -33.43
C ILE A 358 -2.57 3.57 -34.10
N ASN A 359 -1.76 4.54 -34.51
CA ASN A 359 -2.23 5.69 -35.27
C ASN A 359 -2.96 5.13 -36.51
N GLU A 360 -4.29 5.03 -36.44
CA GLU A 360 -5.13 4.40 -37.47
C GLU A 360 -4.84 5.03 -38.84
N ARG A 361 -4.39 6.29 -38.84
CA ARG A 361 -3.95 7.01 -40.03
C ARG A 361 -2.65 6.46 -40.63
N ASN A 362 -1.68 6.07 -39.81
CA ASN A 362 -0.40 5.53 -40.30
C ASN A 362 -0.54 4.08 -40.77
N VAL A 363 -1.38 3.28 -40.10
CA VAL A 363 -1.67 1.91 -40.56
C VAL A 363 -2.60 1.90 -41.75
N ALA A 364 -3.60 2.80 -41.83
CA ALA A 364 -4.39 2.96 -43.04
C ALA A 364 -3.52 3.45 -44.23
N GLN A 365 -2.57 4.37 -44.01
CA GLN A 365 -1.64 4.80 -45.05
C GLN A 365 -0.66 3.69 -45.47
N ALA A 366 -0.12 2.91 -44.53
CA ALA A 366 0.74 1.78 -44.84
C ALA A 366 -0.03 0.68 -45.60
N LEU A 367 -1.23 0.32 -45.14
CA LEU A 367 -2.12 -0.62 -45.82
C LEU A 367 -2.52 -0.10 -47.21
N GLN A 368 -2.82 1.19 -47.36
CA GLN A 368 -3.17 1.78 -48.65
C GLN A 368 -1.96 1.81 -49.61
N SER A 369 -0.76 2.06 -49.09
CA SER A 369 0.50 1.98 -49.85
C SER A 369 0.78 0.55 -50.31
N ASP A 370 0.63 -0.43 -49.42
CA ASP A 370 0.84 -1.84 -49.73
C ASP A 370 -0.22 -2.34 -50.72
N PHE A 371 -1.48 -1.92 -50.55
CA PHE A 371 -2.57 -2.26 -51.46
C PHE A 371 -2.36 -1.67 -52.86
N ASN A 372 -1.91 -0.42 -52.95
CA ASN A 372 -1.55 0.21 -54.23
C ASN A 372 -0.34 -0.49 -54.88
N THR A 373 0.63 -0.93 -54.08
CA THR A 373 1.78 -1.68 -54.58
C THR A 373 1.36 -3.04 -55.12
N ILE A 374 0.47 -3.74 -54.43
CA ILE A 374 -0.10 -5.02 -54.88
C ILE A 374 -0.90 -4.83 -56.17
N LEU A 375 -1.75 -3.79 -56.24
CA LEU A 375 -2.50 -3.47 -57.46
C LEU A 375 -1.57 -3.16 -58.64
N SER A 376 -0.52 -2.36 -58.43
CA SER A 376 0.47 -2.06 -59.47
C SER A 376 1.17 -3.33 -59.97
N LYS A 377 1.58 -4.23 -59.06
CA LYS A 377 2.19 -5.51 -59.43
C LYS A 377 1.22 -6.43 -60.16
N LEU A 378 -0.06 -6.46 -59.77
CA LEU A 378 -1.09 -7.23 -60.46
C LEU A 378 -1.34 -6.67 -61.87
N THR A 379 -1.36 -5.35 -62.05
CA THR A 379 -1.46 -4.72 -63.36
C THR A 379 -0.27 -5.08 -64.25
N GLU A 380 0.95 -5.01 -63.73
CA GLU A 380 2.17 -5.40 -64.46
C GLU A 380 2.16 -6.88 -64.88
N ILE A 381 1.72 -7.77 -63.98
CA ILE A 381 1.54 -9.20 -64.30
C ILE A 381 0.51 -9.39 -65.40
N LEU A 382 -0.62 -8.68 -65.35
CA LEU A 382 -1.68 -8.76 -66.36
C LEU A 382 -1.22 -8.23 -67.73
N GLU A 383 -0.48 -7.14 -67.76
CA GLU A 383 0.11 -6.62 -69.00
C GLU A 383 1.14 -7.59 -69.58
N THR A 384 1.97 -8.18 -68.72
CA THR A 384 2.94 -9.21 -69.12
C THR A 384 2.22 -10.44 -69.68
N GLN A 385 1.15 -10.91 -69.03
CA GLN A 385 0.33 -12.01 -69.54
C GLN A 385 -0.32 -11.67 -70.88
N LYS A 386 -0.85 -10.46 -71.04
CA LYS A 386 -1.43 -10.01 -72.31
C LYS A 386 -0.39 -10.02 -73.43
N LYS A 387 0.83 -9.54 -73.15
CA LYS A 387 1.94 -9.56 -74.12
C LYS A 387 2.36 -10.98 -74.48
N MET A 388 2.55 -11.85 -73.49
CA MET A 388 2.85 -13.27 -73.71
C MET A 388 1.75 -13.94 -74.55
N TYR A 389 0.48 -13.61 -74.32
CA TYR A 389 -0.64 -14.18 -75.06
C TYR A 389 -0.64 -13.72 -76.52
N GLN A 390 -0.32 -12.44 -76.78
CA GLN A 390 -0.15 -11.92 -78.14
C GLN A 390 1.03 -12.58 -78.87
N GLU A 391 2.16 -12.75 -78.19
CA GLU A 391 3.32 -13.47 -78.72
C GLU A 391 2.97 -14.94 -79.01
N TYR A 392 2.26 -15.61 -78.09
CA TYR A 392 1.75 -16.97 -78.28
C TYR A 392 0.83 -17.08 -79.51
N LEU A 393 -0.11 -16.16 -79.68
CA LEU A 393 -0.99 -16.14 -80.85
C LEU A 393 -0.21 -15.92 -82.15
N THR A 394 0.83 -15.10 -82.12
CA THR A 394 1.72 -14.85 -83.27
C THR A 394 2.51 -16.12 -83.61
N LEU A 395 3.09 -16.78 -82.61
CA LEU A 395 3.78 -18.06 -82.78
C LEU A 395 2.83 -19.15 -83.29
N LYS A 396 1.58 -19.17 -82.82
CA LYS A 396 0.55 -20.09 -83.30
C LYS A 396 0.19 -19.85 -84.77
N LYS A 397 0.00 -18.60 -85.18
CA LYS A 397 -0.19 -18.26 -86.60
C LYS A 397 0.98 -18.73 -87.45
N ARG A 398 2.21 -18.47 -86.99
CA ARG A 398 3.41 -18.91 -87.70
C ARG A 398 3.53 -20.45 -87.77
N GLN A 399 3.13 -21.15 -86.72
CA GLN A 399 3.07 -22.61 -86.72
C GLN A 399 2.07 -23.12 -87.76
N VAL A 400 0.89 -22.51 -87.86
CA VAL A 400 -0.11 -22.87 -88.88
C VAL A 400 0.44 -22.62 -90.29
N GLU A 401 1.04 -21.45 -90.54
CA GLU A 401 1.68 -21.13 -91.83
C GLU A 401 2.77 -22.15 -92.22
N LEU A 402 3.62 -22.54 -91.27
CA LEU A 402 4.67 -23.54 -91.50
C LEU A 402 4.10 -24.93 -91.76
N LEU A 403 3.02 -25.30 -91.07
CA LEU A 403 2.31 -26.55 -91.33
C LEU A 403 1.69 -26.54 -92.73
N GLU A 404 1.02 -25.45 -93.12
CA GLU A 404 0.44 -25.25 -94.46
C GLU A 404 1.51 -25.40 -95.54
N GLN A 405 2.65 -24.72 -95.39
CA GLN A 405 3.80 -24.84 -96.30
C GLN A 405 4.35 -26.26 -96.37
N ALA A 406 4.39 -26.99 -95.26
CA ALA A 406 4.84 -28.38 -95.24
C ALA A 406 3.84 -29.33 -95.93
N THR A 407 2.53 -29.09 -95.79
CA THR A 407 1.48 -29.81 -96.54
C THR A 407 1.54 -29.52 -98.04
N ASP A 408 1.75 -28.27 -98.46
CA ASP A 408 1.90 -27.95 -99.90
C ASP A 408 3.18 -28.55 -100.50
N SER A 409 4.27 -28.57 -99.72
CA SER A 409 5.55 -29.19 -100.13
C SER A 409 5.47 -30.73 -100.22
N SER A 410 4.55 -31.36 -99.48
CA SER A 410 4.31 -32.80 -99.55
C SER A 410 3.26 -33.17 -100.61
N ALA A 411 2.36 -32.25 -100.98
CA ALA A 411 1.50 -32.39 -102.14
C ALA A 411 2.27 -32.32 -103.48
N HIS A 412 3.43 -31.65 -103.52
CA HIS A 412 4.30 -31.58 -104.71
C HIS A 412 5.39 -32.69 -104.79
N ARG A 413 5.37 -33.68 -103.88
CA ARG A 413 6.32 -34.81 -103.88
C ARG A 413 5.73 -36.14 -104.35
N TYR A 414 4.46 -36.14 -104.74
CA TYR A 414 3.76 -37.28 -105.34
C TYR A 414 3.05 -36.87 -106.64
N ASP A 415 3.81 -36.28 -107.56
CA ASP A 415 3.58 -36.44 -109.01
C ASP A 415 4.80 -37.14 -109.61
#